data_AF-A0A9E3QLY2-F1
#
_entry.id   AF-A0A9E3QLY2-F1
#
_cell.length_a   1.000
_cell.length_b   1.000
_cell.length_c   1.000
_cell.angle_alpha   90.00
_cell.angle_beta   90.00
_cell.angle_gamma   90.00
#
_symmetry.space_group_name_H-M   'P 1'
#
loop_
_entity.id
_entity.type
_entity.pdbx_description
1 polymer ?
#
loop_
_entity_poly.entity_id
_entity_poly.type
_entity_poly.pdbx_seq_one_letter_code
_entity_poly.pdbx_strand_id
1 'polypeptide(L)'
;MIPLVLSLLMLSPAQGPIPLSGTAIDTQRQPLDGVEIYLSRGEAPDGTVPSLGRDTTGPEGRYRIAKPEPRRLRDFPTTNPFLFAYRAWRWPCP
;
A
#
# COMPACT_ATOMS: atom_id res chain seq x y z
N MET A 1 -14.98 -0.42 9.42
CA MET A 1 -13.55 -0.19 9.72
C MET A 1 -12.84 -1.52 9.54
N ILE A 2 -11.97 -1.65 8.53
CA ILE A 2 -11.21 -2.88 8.26
C ILE A 2 -9.91 -2.80 9.07
N PRO A 3 -9.61 -3.75 9.97
CA PRO A 3 -8.36 -3.75 10.71
C PRO A 3 -7.20 -4.20 9.83
N LEU A 4 -6.28 -3.27 9.56
CA LEU A 4 -5.07 -3.57 8.83
C LEU A 4 -3.99 -4.02 9.82
N VAL A 5 -3.57 -5.29 9.77
CA VAL A 5 -2.39 -5.75 10.54
C VAL A 5 -1.15 -5.47 9.69
N LEU A 6 -0.50 -4.35 9.98
CA LEU A 6 0.69 -3.88 9.27
C LEU A 6 1.96 -4.45 9.92
N SER A 7 2.51 -5.53 9.38
CA SER A 7 3.90 -5.92 9.71
C SER A 7 4.87 -5.02 8.96
N LEU A 8 5.07 -3.80 9.47
CA LEU A 8 5.94 -2.80 8.86
C LEU A 8 7.41 -3.07 9.23
N LEU A 9 8.07 -3.97 8.50
CA LEU A 9 9.53 -3.98 8.42
C LEU A 9 9.94 -2.92 7.41
N MET A 10 10.00 -1.67 7.85
CA MET A 10 10.59 -0.58 7.08
C MET A 10 11.71 0.03 7.94
N LEU A 11 12.83 0.33 7.30
CA LEU A 11 13.98 1.08 7.82
C LEU A 11 15.07 0.26 8.52
N SER A 12 15.80 -0.51 7.73
CA SER A 12 17.26 -0.53 7.87
C SER A 12 17.86 0.39 6.80
N PRO A 13 18.44 1.56 7.15
CA PRO A 13 19.01 2.50 6.18
C PRO A 13 20.06 1.89 5.25
N ALA A 14 20.65 0.76 5.64
CA ALA A 14 21.70 0.06 4.90
C ALA A 14 21.20 -0.81 3.73
N GLN A 15 19.90 -1.12 3.63
CA GLN A 15 19.40 -2.16 2.69
C GLN A 15 18.63 -1.61 1.48
N GLY A 16 18.48 -0.29 1.36
CA GLY A 16 17.68 0.34 0.32
C GLY A 16 16.19 -0.05 0.41
N PRO A 17 15.36 0.39 -0.54
CA PRO A 17 13.94 0.08 -0.48
C PRO A 17 13.74 -1.43 -0.65
N ILE A 18 12.88 -2.03 0.17
CA ILE A 18 12.52 -3.45 0.13
C ILE A 18 11.04 -3.59 -0.28
N PRO A 19 10.64 -4.72 -0.90
CA PRO A 19 9.24 -4.98 -1.20
C PRO A 19 8.38 -4.92 0.08
N LEU A 20 7.21 -4.32 -0.02
CA LEU A 20 6.22 -4.31 1.05
C LEU A 20 5.28 -5.50 0.86
N SER A 21 5.07 -6.29 1.89
CA SER A 21 4.09 -7.39 1.86
C SER A 21 3.32 -7.46 3.17
N GLY A 22 2.08 -7.95 3.11
CA GLY A 22 1.24 -8.13 4.29
C GLY A 22 -0.01 -8.93 3.98
N THR A 23 -0.91 -8.96 4.96
CA THR A 23 -2.22 -9.64 4.85
C THR A 23 -3.32 -8.69 5.30
N ALA A 24 -4.32 -8.48 4.45
CA ALA A 24 -5.54 -7.76 4.81
C ALA A 24 -6.55 -8.73 5.45
N ILE A 25 -7.04 -8.36 6.63
CA ILE A 25 -8.03 -9.15 7.38
C ILE A 25 -9.19 -8.26 7.83
N ASP A 26 -10.34 -8.86 8.12
CA ASP A 26 -11.48 -8.17 8.73
C ASP A 26 -11.41 -8.17 10.28
N THR A 27 -12.41 -7.59 10.93
CA THR A 27 -12.54 -7.55 12.40
C THR A 27 -12.64 -8.92 13.07
N GLN A 28 -12.99 -9.95 12.30
CA GLN A 28 -13.13 -11.34 12.70
C GLN A 28 -11.87 -12.15 12.35
N ARG A 29 -10.79 -11.49 11.91
CA ARG A 29 -9.52 -12.07 11.47
C ARG A 29 -9.63 -12.96 10.23
N GLN A 30 -10.67 -12.78 9.42
CA GLN A 30 -10.81 -13.48 8.14
C GLN A 30 -10.03 -12.73 7.04
N PRO A 31 -9.34 -13.44 6.14
CA PRO A 31 -8.64 -12.81 5.03
C PRO A 31 -9.62 -12.12 4.08
N LEU A 32 -9.24 -10.95 3.59
CA LEU A 32 -10.04 -10.17 2.66
C LEU A 32 -9.54 -10.34 1.23
N ASP A 33 -10.36 -10.93 0.37
CA ASP A 33 -10.11 -11.06 -1.07
C ASP A 33 -10.58 -9.82 -1.85
N GLY A 34 -9.79 -9.42 -2.85
CA GLY A 34 -10.09 -8.33 -3.77
C GLY A 34 -9.99 -6.92 -3.17
N VAL A 35 -9.16 -6.71 -2.16
CA VAL A 35 -8.87 -5.39 -1.58
C VAL A 35 -7.70 -4.77 -2.35
N GLU A 36 -7.88 -3.55 -2.85
CA GLU A 36 -6.78 -2.79 -3.45
C GLU A 36 -5.96 -2.16 -2.33
N ILE A 37 -4.66 -2.47 -2.33
CA ILE A 37 -3.65 -1.91 -1.44
C ILE A 37 -2.83 -0.93 -2.25
N TYR A 38 -2.81 0.33 -1.84
CA TYR A 38 -2.17 1.43 -2.55
C TYR A 38 -1.12 2.09 -1.65
N LEU A 39 0.13 2.09 -2.08
CA LEU A 39 1.23 2.77 -1.40
C LEU A 39 1.47 4.12 -2.05
N SER A 40 1.40 5.17 -1.24
CA SER A 40 1.62 6.55 -1.65
C SER A 40 2.72 7.20 -0.81
N ARG A 41 3.34 8.24 -1.35
CA ARG A 41 4.29 9.07 -0.59
C ARG A 41 3.61 10.20 0.20
N GLY A 42 2.29 10.36 0.10
CA GLY A 42 1.59 11.56 0.57
C GLY A 42 1.58 12.66 -0.50
N GLU A 43 0.94 13.79 -0.21
CA GLU A 43 0.78 14.90 -1.16
C GLU A 43 2.13 15.61 -1.42
N ALA A 44 2.42 15.84 -2.70
CA ALA A 44 3.57 16.58 -3.20
C ALA A 44 3.28 18.10 -3.22
N PRO A 45 4.31 18.97 -3.29
CA PRO A 45 4.12 20.42 -3.33
C PRO A 45 3.31 20.94 -4.53
N ASP A 46 3.21 20.15 -5.60
CA ASP A 46 2.38 20.43 -6.77
C ASP A 46 0.92 19.96 -6.63
N GLY A 47 0.54 19.48 -5.44
CA GLY A 47 -0.79 18.94 -5.13
C GLY A 47 -1.02 17.51 -5.63
N THR A 48 -0.03 16.87 -6.25
CA THR A 48 -0.17 15.49 -6.73
C THR A 48 0.07 14.48 -5.62
N VAL A 49 -0.53 13.28 -5.73
CA VAL A 49 -0.32 12.18 -4.78
C VAL A 49 0.38 11.02 -5.51
N PRO A 50 1.73 11.00 -5.54
CA PRO A 50 2.48 10.03 -6.32
C PRO A 50 2.28 8.59 -5.84
N SER A 51 1.95 7.71 -6.78
CA SER A 51 1.88 6.27 -6.55
C SER A 51 3.27 5.65 -6.46
N LEU A 52 3.57 5.03 -5.33
CA LEU A 52 4.77 4.21 -5.15
C LEU A 52 4.55 2.75 -5.57
N GLY A 53 3.30 2.30 -5.56
CA GLY A 53 2.89 0.98 -6.04
C GLY A 53 1.50 0.61 -5.57
N ARG A 54 0.96 -0.46 -6.14
CA ARG A 54 -0.31 -1.04 -5.73
C ARG A 54 -0.30 -2.55 -5.94
N ASP A 55 -1.14 -3.22 -5.19
CA ASP A 55 -1.44 -4.64 -5.40
C ASP A 55 -2.90 -4.92 -4.98
N THR A 56 -3.46 -6.03 -5.42
CA THR A 56 -4.79 -6.50 -5.00
C THR A 56 -4.63 -7.78 -4.21
N THR A 57 -5.28 -7.86 -3.06
CA THR A 57 -5.22 -9.07 -2.23
C THR A 57 -5.87 -10.25 -2.94
N GLY A 58 -5.23 -11.42 -2.85
CA GLY A 58 -5.82 -12.69 -3.29
C GLY A 58 -6.70 -13.34 -2.21
N PRO A 59 -7.15 -14.60 -2.43
CA PRO A 59 -8.05 -15.32 -1.51
C PRO A 59 -7.52 -15.49 -0.07
N GLU A 60 -6.19 -15.53 0.07
CA GLU A 60 -5.48 -15.60 1.36
C GLU A 60 -5.35 -14.23 2.05
N GLY A 61 -5.90 -13.16 1.48
CA GLY A 61 -5.74 -11.79 1.94
C GLY A 61 -4.35 -11.20 1.72
N ARG A 62 -3.44 -11.95 1.08
CA ARG A 62 -2.04 -11.55 0.91
C ARG A 62 -1.86 -10.55 -0.21
N TYR A 63 -0.97 -9.59 0.00
CA TYR A 63 -0.50 -8.64 -1.01
C TYR A 63 1.02 -8.48 -0.96
N ARG A 64 1.61 -8.06 -2.08
CA ARG A 64 3.01 -7.71 -2.24
C ARG A 64 3.18 -6.56 -3.22
N ILE A 65 3.53 -5.39 -2.69
CA ILE A 65 3.95 -4.24 -3.48
C ILE A 65 5.46 -4.32 -3.70
N ALA A 66 5.85 -4.37 -4.97
CA ALA A 66 7.25 -4.36 -5.36
C ALA A 66 7.98 -3.13 -4.81
N LYS A 67 9.30 -3.25 -4.68
CA LYS A 67 10.18 -2.15 -4.31
C LYS A 67 9.90 -0.93 -5.22
N PRO A 68 9.62 0.26 -4.66
CA PRO A 68 9.49 1.47 -5.46
C PRO A 68 10.83 1.81 -6.13
N GLU A 69 10.79 2.21 -7.39
CA GLU A 69 12.00 2.67 -8.08
C GLU A 69 12.63 3.87 -7.35
N PRO A 70 13.97 3.90 -7.15
CA PRO A 70 14.63 4.99 -6.44
C PRO A 70 14.33 6.38 -6.99
N ARG A 71 14.04 6.53 -8.28
CA ARG A 71 13.65 7.82 -8.88
C ARG A 71 12.36 8.36 -8.26
N ARG A 72 11.35 7.51 -8.08
CA ARG A 72 10.08 7.87 -7.41
C ARG A 72 10.26 8.23 -5.93
N LEU A 73 11.42 7.88 -5.37
CA LEU A 73 11.83 8.18 -4.00
C LEU A 73 12.76 9.41 -3.89
N ARG A 74 13.26 10.01 -4.97
CA ARG A 74 14.19 11.16 -4.88
C ARG A 74 13.50 12.52 -4.86
N ASP A 75 12.33 12.63 -5.47
CA ASP A 75 11.77 13.94 -5.78
C ASP A 75 11.08 14.65 -4.58
N PHE A 76 10.93 14.00 -3.41
CA PHE A 76 10.09 14.52 -2.31
C PHE A 76 10.64 14.19 -0.90
N PRO A 77 11.63 14.95 -0.38
CA PRO A 77 12.42 14.57 0.81
C PRO A 77 11.68 14.49 2.15
N THR A 78 10.44 14.97 2.28
CA THR A 78 9.83 15.28 3.59
C THR A 78 8.61 14.46 4.02
N THR A 79 8.05 13.62 3.15
CA THR A 79 6.76 12.96 3.45
C THR A 79 6.94 11.45 3.65
N ASN A 80 6.59 10.97 4.84
CA ASN A 80 6.55 9.53 5.15
C ASN A 80 5.50 8.85 4.24
N PRO A 81 5.78 7.67 3.69
CA PRO A 81 4.81 6.97 2.86
C PRO A 81 3.62 6.48 3.69
N PHE A 82 2.44 6.52 3.09
CA PHE A 82 1.17 6.05 3.67
C PHE A 82 0.60 4.91 2.83
N LEU A 83 -0.09 3.99 3.51
CA LEU A 83 -0.75 2.85 2.89
C LEU A 83 -2.27 3.04 2.98
N PHE A 84 -2.92 2.97 1.82
CA PHE A 84 -4.38 2.94 1.72
C PHE A 84 -4.82 1.52 1.38
N ALA A 85 -5.92 1.08 2.00
CA ALA A 85 -6.59 -0.16 1.66
C ALA A 85 -8.06 0.15 1.46
N TYR A 86 -8.58 -0.18 0.28
CA TYR A 86 -9.99 0.04 -0.03
C TYR A 86 -10.52 -1.09 -0.91
N ARG A 87 -11.80 -1.38 -0.74
CA ARG A 87 -12.54 -2.20 -1.69
C ARG A 87 -13.06 -1.26 -2.75
N ALA A 88 -12.57 -1.39 -3.99
CA ALA A 88 -13.17 -0.67 -5.10
C ALA A 88 -14.65 -1.09 -5.17
N TRP A 89 -15.56 -0.17 -4.86
CA TRP A 89 -16.99 -0.39 -5.10
C TRP A 89 -17.15 -0.56 -6.61
N ARG A 90 -17.37 -1.80 -7.07
CA ARG A 90 -17.90 -2.03 -8.40
C ARG A 90 -19.34 -1.55 -8.37
N TRP A 91 -19.57 -0.33 -8.86
CA TRP A 91 -20.92 0.07 -9.22
C TRP A 91 -21.49 -0.98 -10.18
N PRO A 92 -22.68 -1.56 -9.93
CA PRO A 92 -23.37 -2.26 -11.00
C PRO A 92 -23.60 -1.23 -12.11
N CYS A 93 -23.06 -1.50 -13.30
CA CYS A 93 -23.50 -0.77 -14.49
C CYS A 93 -25.01 -1.02 -14.64
N PRO A 94 -25.84 0.02 -14.81
CA PRO A 94 -27.25 -0.14 -15.13
C PRO A 94 -27.46 -0.85 -16.47
#